data_AF-A0A6V7NMR2-F1
#
_entry.id   AF-A0A6V7NMR2-F1
#
_cell.length_a   1.000
_cell.length_b   1.000
_cell.length_c   1.000
_cell.angle_alpha   90.00
_cell.angle_beta   90.00
_cell.angle_gamma   90.00
#
_symmetry.space_group_name_H-M   'P 1'
#
loop_
_entity.id
_entity.type
_entity.pdbx_description
1 polymer ?
#
loop_
_entity_poly.entity_id
_entity_poly.type
_entity_poly.pdbx_seq_one_letter_code
_entity_poly.pdbx_strand_id
1 'polypeptide(L)'
;MLDRWSVAIKESGAEKGQTTTQVKFMTNYLGVGCDAKVAYDFHMTREERPDKFFSQFVNKLLYAKEGVKDIVDRTCADLPWQVSLEVDGKNIEIPENAEGVLVLNIGSYMGGVDLWQNDYDHDDDFDLQSMHDKTLEVVCISGTWHLGKLQVGLSQAQRLAQGKVVRLHIHSPFPVQIDGEPWIQQPGCLEITHHGQMFMLRRASDEPLGMRLQS
;
A
#
# COMPACT_ATOMS: atom_id res chain seq x y z
N MET A 1 18.50 -5.07 6.38
CA MET A 1 17.46 -5.17 7.43
C MET A 1 16.15 -4.77 6.79
N LEU A 2 15.02 -5.12 7.39
CA LEU A 2 13.69 -4.74 6.94
C LEU A 2 12.90 -4.23 8.15
N ASP A 3 12.33 -3.03 8.05
CA ASP A 3 11.49 -2.50 9.10
C ASP A 3 10.17 -3.27 9.18
N ARG A 4 9.69 -3.44 10.41
CA ARG A 4 8.42 -4.04 10.75
C ARG A 4 7.58 -3.00 11.46
N TRP A 5 6.35 -2.87 11.01
CA TRP A 5 5.42 -1.85 11.46
C TRP A 5 4.25 -2.50 12.19
N SER A 6 3.82 -1.90 13.29
CA SER A 6 2.56 -2.24 13.95
C SER A 6 1.45 -1.35 13.40
N VAL A 7 0.32 -1.96 13.07
CA VAL A 7 -0.90 -1.29 12.62
C VAL A 7 -1.95 -1.47 13.70
N ALA A 8 -2.18 -0.44 14.50
CA ALA A 8 -3.24 -0.40 15.49
C ALA A 8 -4.55 0.03 14.82
N ILE A 9 -5.53 -0.86 14.84
CA ILE A 9 -6.84 -0.70 14.23
C ILE A 9 -7.84 -0.40 15.35
N LYS A 10 -8.37 0.82 15.36
CA LYS A 10 -9.39 1.26 16.31
C LYS A 10 -10.71 1.45 15.58
N GLU A 11 -11.70 0.64 15.91
CA GLU A 11 -13.05 0.77 15.33
C GLU A 11 -13.94 1.62 16.23
N SER A 12 -14.68 2.53 15.61
CA SER A 12 -15.74 3.29 16.26
C SER A 12 -16.98 2.41 16.36
N GLY A 13 -17.15 1.72 17.49
CA GLY A 13 -18.31 0.85 17.72
C GLY A 13 -19.65 1.61 17.69
N ALA A 14 -20.70 0.94 17.22
CA ALA A 14 -22.08 1.47 17.22
C ALA A 14 -22.69 1.58 18.63
N GLU A 15 -22.14 0.87 19.62
CA GLU A 15 -22.57 0.96 21.01
C GLU A 15 -21.65 1.91 21.80
N LYS A 16 -22.27 2.91 22.45
CA LYS A 16 -21.59 3.97 23.22
C LYS A 16 -20.57 3.39 24.21
N GLY A 17 -19.28 3.40 23.83
CA GLY A 17 -18.15 3.27 24.75
C GLY A 17 -17.22 2.06 24.57
N GLN A 18 -17.45 1.14 23.62
CA GLN A 18 -16.49 0.07 23.32
C GLN A 18 -15.67 0.41 22.07
N THR A 19 -14.40 0.77 22.26
CA THR A 19 -13.41 0.83 21.19
C THR A 19 -12.70 -0.51 21.11
N THR A 20 -13.02 -1.32 20.10
CA THR A 20 -12.24 -2.52 19.81
C THR A 20 -10.91 -2.08 19.22
N THR A 21 -9.81 -2.52 19.84
CA THR A 21 -8.46 -2.30 19.33
C THR A 21 -7.85 -3.62 18.93
N GLN A 22 -7.58 -3.79 17.64
CA GLN A 22 -6.80 -4.91 17.11
C GLN A 22 -5.43 -4.39 16.67
N VAL A 23 -4.39 -5.21 16.80
CA VAL A 23 -3.07 -4.89 16.25
C VAL A 23 -2.72 -5.92 15.18
N LYS A 24 -2.40 -5.44 13.98
CA LYS A 24 -1.80 -6.21 12.89
C LYS A 24 -0.34 -5.76 12.68
N PHE A 25 0.40 -6.48 11.85
CA PHE A 25 1.77 -6.11 11.48
C PHE A 25 1.89 -5.99 9.97
N MET A 26 2.74 -5.06 9.54
CA MET A 26 3.04 -4.77 8.14
C MET A 26 4.55 -4.81 7.93
N THR A 27 4.97 -5.35 6.80
CA THR A 27 6.37 -5.42 6.36
C THR A 27 6.61 -4.79 5.00
N ASN A 28 5.60 -4.77 4.12
CA ASN A 28 5.73 -4.23 2.78
C ASN A 28 4.88 -2.97 2.61
N TYR A 29 3.56 -3.10 2.68
CA TYR A 29 2.66 -1.97 2.46
C TYR A 29 1.24 -2.21 2.98
N LEU A 30 0.54 -1.10 3.23
CA LEU A 30 -0.88 -1.03 3.52
C LEU A 30 -1.54 -0.19 2.42
N GLY A 31 -2.69 -0.66 1.93
CA GLY A 31 -3.48 0.05 0.92
C GLY A 31 -4.90 0.29 1.40
N VAL A 32 -5.43 1.47 1.08
CA VAL A 32 -6.84 1.86 1.27
C VAL A 32 -7.40 2.30 -0.08
N GLY A 33 -8.54 1.75 -0.50
CA GLY A 33 -9.18 2.10 -1.78
C GLY A 33 -9.02 1.07 -2.89
N CYS A 34 -8.89 1.52 -4.13
CA CYS A 34 -9.08 0.69 -5.33
C CYS A 34 -8.18 -0.55 -5.38
N ASP A 35 -6.91 -0.45 -5.00
CA ASP A 35 -6.03 -1.63 -4.89
C ASP A 35 -6.54 -2.64 -3.86
N ALA A 36 -6.90 -2.17 -2.66
CA ALA A 36 -7.45 -3.02 -1.62
C ALA A 36 -8.78 -3.65 -2.04
N LYS A 37 -9.59 -2.94 -2.85
CA LYS A 37 -10.84 -3.45 -3.42
C LYS A 37 -10.58 -4.61 -4.37
N VAL A 38 -9.62 -4.47 -5.28
CA VAL A 38 -9.22 -5.55 -6.21
C VAL A 38 -8.71 -6.75 -5.42
N ALA A 39 -7.88 -6.54 -4.40
CA ALA A 39 -7.41 -7.60 -3.52
C ALA A 39 -8.58 -8.30 -2.80
N TYR A 40 -9.55 -7.53 -2.28
CA TYR A 40 -10.74 -8.04 -1.62
C TYR A 40 -11.61 -8.90 -2.55
N ASP A 41 -11.92 -8.41 -3.75
CA ASP A 41 -12.76 -9.13 -4.71
C ASP A 41 -12.08 -10.42 -5.20
N PHE A 42 -10.76 -10.37 -5.40
CA PHE A 42 -9.96 -11.55 -5.71
C PHE A 42 -10.01 -12.57 -4.58
N HIS A 43 -9.88 -12.11 -3.32
CA HIS A 43 -9.97 -12.96 -2.13
C HIS A 43 -11.35 -13.63 -2.01
N MET A 44 -12.44 -12.86 -2.13
CA MET A 44 -13.81 -13.39 -2.10
C MET A 44 -14.07 -14.38 -3.23
N THR A 45 -13.64 -14.07 -4.44
CA THR A 45 -13.76 -14.99 -5.59
C THR A 45 -13.00 -16.30 -5.35
N ARG A 46 -11.86 -16.24 -4.65
CA ARG A 46 -11.06 -17.42 -4.28
C ARG A 46 -11.76 -18.29 -3.24
N GLU A 47 -12.41 -17.68 -2.26
CA GLU A 47 -13.19 -18.43 -1.27
C GLU A 47 -14.43 -19.08 -1.88
N GLU A 48 -15.12 -18.39 -2.79
CA GLU A 48 -16.30 -18.92 -3.46
C GLU A 48 -15.97 -20.04 -4.48
N ARG A 49 -14.82 -19.95 -5.14
CA ARG A 49 -14.44 -20.83 -6.26
C ARG A 49 -12.97 -21.26 -6.19
N PRO A 50 -12.58 -22.03 -5.16
CA PRO A 50 -11.19 -22.44 -4.95
C PRO A 50 -10.65 -23.32 -6.10
N ASP A 51 -11.53 -24.03 -6.81
CA ASP A 51 -11.23 -24.86 -7.98
C ASP A 51 -10.63 -24.08 -9.16
N LYS A 52 -10.76 -22.75 -9.18
CA LYS A 52 -10.19 -21.89 -10.22
C LYS A 52 -8.77 -21.39 -9.93
N PHE A 53 -8.25 -21.63 -8.72
CA PHE A 53 -6.98 -21.06 -8.23
C PHE A 53 -5.86 -22.10 -8.14
N PHE A 54 -5.67 -22.86 -9.21
CA PHE A 54 -4.71 -23.97 -9.26
C PHE A 54 -3.36 -23.62 -9.91
N SER A 55 -3.20 -22.41 -10.47
CA SER A 55 -1.94 -22.01 -11.09
C SER A 55 -1.66 -20.51 -10.99
N GLN A 56 -0.38 -20.13 -10.92
CA GLN A 56 0.06 -18.74 -10.83
C GLN A 56 -0.41 -17.90 -12.03
N PHE A 57 -0.39 -18.48 -13.24
CA PHE A 57 -0.88 -17.80 -14.45
C PHE A 57 -2.37 -17.49 -14.36
N VAL A 58 -3.18 -18.47 -13.96
CA VAL A 58 -4.63 -18.27 -13.79
C VAL A 58 -4.92 -17.27 -12.68
N ASN A 59 -4.18 -17.32 -11.57
CA ASN A 59 -4.31 -16.33 -10.49
C ASN A 59 -4.04 -14.90 -10.99
N LYS A 60 -2.98 -14.70 -11.80
CA LYS A 60 -2.71 -13.39 -12.41
C LYS A 60 -3.84 -12.93 -13.33
N LEU A 61 -4.39 -13.83 -14.15
CA LEU A 61 -5.50 -13.50 -15.06
C LEU A 61 -6.78 -13.14 -14.30
N LEU A 62 -7.09 -13.86 -13.23
CA LEU A 62 -8.24 -13.56 -12.36
C LEU A 62 -8.07 -12.21 -11.67
N TYR A 63 -6.86 -11.90 -11.16
CA TYR A 63 -6.57 -10.59 -10.58
C TYR A 63 -6.77 -9.46 -11.60
N ALA A 64 -6.24 -9.63 -12.82
CA ALA A 64 -6.42 -8.66 -13.91
C ALA A 64 -7.91 -8.46 -14.25
N LYS A 65 -8.69 -9.54 -14.24
CA LYS A 65 -10.14 -9.47 -14.50
C LYS A 65 -10.87 -8.65 -13.43
N GLU A 66 -10.57 -8.87 -12.14
CA GLU A 66 -11.19 -8.08 -11.06
C GLU A 66 -10.75 -6.61 -11.12
N GLY A 67 -9.48 -6.35 -11.46
CA GLY A 67 -9.02 -4.99 -11.74
C GLY A 67 -9.80 -4.29 -12.86
N VAL A 68 -10.10 -5.00 -13.96
CA VAL A 68 -10.91 -4.43 -15.07
C VAL A 68 -12.33 -4.08 -14.64
N LYS A 69 -12.95 -4.85 -13.73
CA LYS A 69 -14.29 -4.52 -13.22
C LYS A 69 -14.27 -3.25 -12.39
N ASP A 70 -13.31 -3.11 -11.49
CA ASP A 70 -13.18 -1.93 -10.63
C ASP A 70 -12.98 -0.63 -11.44
N ILE A 71 -12.26 -0.69 -12.57
CA ILE A 71 -12.15 0.44 -13.51
C ILE A 71 -13.52 0.96 -13.97
N VAL A 72 -14.49 0.06 -14.15
CA VAL A 72 -15.84 0.41 -14.62
C VAL A 72 -16.69 0.92 -13.45
N ASP A 73 -16.62 0.25 -12.30
CA ASP A 73 -17.51 0.51 -11.18
C ASP A 73 -17.08 1.75 -10.36
N ARG A 74 -15.80 2.18 -10.44
CA ARG A 74 -15.23 3.34 -9.74
C ARG A 74 -15.64 3.41 -8.26
N THR A 75 -15.65 2.27 -7.59
CA THR A 75 -16.24 2.12 -6.25
C THR A 75 -15.52 2.92 -5.17
N CYS A 76 -14.28 3.35 -5.42
CA CYS A 76 -13.47 4.13 -4.49
C CYS A 76 -13.34 5.62 -4.90
N ALA A 77 -14.19 6.12 -5.81
CA ALA A 77 -14.14 7.51 -6.27
C ALA A 77 -14.46 8.54 -5.17
N ASP A 78 -15.00 8.11 -4.04
CA ASP A 78 -15.29 8.95 -2.89
C ASP A 78 -14.21 8.94 -1.81
N LEU A 79 -13.08 8.26 -2.05
CA LEU A 79 -11.96 8.14 -1.10
C LEU A 79 -11.58 9.47 -0.42
N PRO A 80 -11.43 10.62 -1.13
CA PRO A 80 -10.97 11.86 -0.52
C PRO A 80 -11.95 12.42 0.54
N TRP A 81 -13.23 12.02 0.50
CA TRP A 81 -14.24 12.41 1.49
C TRP A 81 -14.41 11.36 2.59
N GLN A 82 -14.02 10.11 2.34
CA GLN A 82 -14.15 9.00 3.30
C GLN A 82 -12.89 8.74 4.11
N VAL A 83 -11.74 9.22 3.66
CA VAL A 83 -10.44 8.97 4.30
C VAL A 83 -9.74 10.30 4.57
N SER A 84 -9.24 10.46 5.79
CA SER A 84 -8.33 11.56 6.14
C SER A 84 -6.96 11.00 6.52
N LEU A 85 -5.91 11.68 6.07
CA LEU A 85 -4.52 11.28 6.27
C LEU A 85 -3.81 12.26 7.22
N GLU A 86 -3.15 11.72 8.23
CA GLU A 86 -2.23 12.45 9.09
C GLU A 86 -0.87 11.73 9.08
N VAL A 87 0.21 12.49 8.93
CA VAL A 87 1.59 11.99 8.98
C VAL A 87 2.38 12.85 9.97
N ASP A 88 2.97 12.21 10.97
CA ASP A 88 3.73 12.84 12.05
C ASP A 88 3.00 14.04 12.71
N GLY A 89 1.68 13.90 12.91
CA GLY A 89 0.84 14.93 13.53
C GLY A 89 0.39 16.05 12.58
N LYS A 90 0.72 15.97 11.29
CA LYS A 90 0.28 16.94 10.26
C LYS A 90 -0.76 16.31 9.36
N ASN A 91 -1.88 17.01 9.15
CA ASN A 91 -2.87 16.60 8.16
C ASN A 91 -2.30 16.78 6.76
N ILE A 92 -2.41 15.73 5.94
CA ILE A 92 -1.97 15.70 4.55
C ILE A 92 -3.21 15.69 3.67
N GLU A 93 -3.26 16.57 2.67
CA GLU A 93 -4.37 16.66 1.74
C GLU A 93 -4.32 15.50 0.73
N ILE A 94 -5.42 14.75 0.63
CA ILE A 94 -5.58 13.71 -0.39
C ILE A 94 -6.21 14.37 -1.63
N PRO A 95 -5.60 14.25 -2.82
CA PRO A 95 -6.16 14.82 -4.05
C PRO A 95 -7.58 14.36 -4.34
N GLU A 96 -8.44 15.25 -4.86
CA GLU A 96 -9.85 14.96 -5.16
C GLU A 96 -10.07 13.83 -6.17
N ASN A 97 -9.07 13.53 -7.00
CA ASN A 97 -9.11 12.45 -7.98
C ASN A 97 -8.46 11.15 -7.48
N ALA A 98 -8.02 11.09 -6.22
CA ALA A 98 -7.45 9.90 -5.64
C ALA A 98 -8.55 8.86 -5.37
N GLU A 99 -8.31 7.62 -5.77
CA GLU A 99 -9.17 6.48 -5.47
C GLU A 99 -8.41 5.40 -4.66
N GLY A 100 -7.13 5.63 -4.38
CA GLY A 100 -6.33 4.80 -3.48
C GLY A 100 -5.23 5.60 -2.77
N VAL A 101 -4.97 5.25 -1.51
CA VAL A 101 -3.82 5.70 -0.72
C VAL A 101 -3.01 4.47 -0.31
N LEU A 102 -1.70 4.54 -0.50
CA LEU A 102 -0.75 3.47 -0.20
C LEU A 102 0.29 3.99 0.78
N VAL A 103 0.53 3.21 1.82
CA VAL A 103 1.60 3.43 2.80
C VAL A 103 2.63 2.33 2.60
N LEU A 104 3.84 2.70 2.20
CA LEU A 104 4.88 1.80 1.73
C LEU A 104 6.07 1.80 2.71
N ASN A 105 6.62 0.61 2.93
CA ASN A 105 7.91 0.39 3.56
C ASN A 105 8.97 -0.09 2.55
N ILE A 106 8.56 -0.70 1.43
CA ILE A 106 9.47 -1.14 0.38
C ILE A 106 9.23 -0.35 -0.91
N GLY A 107 10.30 -0.06 -1.64
CA GLY A 107 10.24 0.67 -2.92
C GLY A 107 9.69 -0.13 -4.09
N SER A 108 9.07 -1.29 -3.86
CA SER A 108 8.51 -2.12 -4.93
C SER A 108 7.09 -2.56 -4.60
N TYR A 109 6.19 -2.39 -5.57
CA TYR A 109 4.77 -2.66 -5.45
C TYR A 109 4.25 -3.43 -6.67
N MET A 110 3.16 -4.18 -6.53
CA MET A 110 2.45 -4.87 -7.63
C MET A 110 3.36 -5.59 -8.65
N GLY A 111 4.31 -6.39 -8.15
CA GLY A 111 5.22 -7.16 -9.00
C GLY A 111 6.45 -6.41 -9.51
N GLY A 112 6.86 -5.33 -8.84
CA GLY A 112 8.15 -4.66 -9.07
C GLY A 112 8.06 -3.20 -9.52
N VAL A 113 6.88 -2.60 -9.50
CA VAL A 113 6.66 -1.18 -9.80
C VAL A 113 7.26 -0.33 -8.69
N ASP A 114 8.12 0.62 -9.05
CA ASP A 114 8.59 1.66 -8.11
C ASP A 114 7.59 2.81 -8.09
N LEU A 115 6.86 2.94 -6.98
CA LEU A 115 5.88 4.00 -6.78
C LEU A 115 6.50 5.29 -6.21
N TRP A 116 7.66 5.19 -5.56
CA TRP A 116 8.31 6.35 -4.94
C TRP A 116 9.24 7.08 -5.89
N GLN A 117 9.84 6.33 -6.84
CA GLN A 117 10.80 6.81 -7.82
C GLN A 117 12.01 7.42 -7.14
N ASN A 118 12.94 6.53 -6.79
CA ASN A 118 14.25 6.89 -6.22
C ASN A 118 15.16 7.56 -7.27
N ASP A 119 14.76 8.72 -7.76
CA ASP A 119 15.58 9.63 -8.53
C ASP A 119 15.58 11.03 -7.90
N TYR A 120 16.52 11.87 -8.32
CA TYR A 120 16.75 13.20 -7.76
C TYR A 120 16.07 14.31 -8.57
N ASP A 121 15.19 13.96 -9.52
CA ASP A 121 14.64 14.90 -10.50
C ASP A 121 13.28 15.49 -10.08
N HIS A 122 12.91 15.35 -8.81
CA HIS A 122 11.66 15.88 -8.27
C HIS A 122 11.87 17.19 -7.51
N ASP A 123 10.94 18.13 -7.69
CA ASP A 123 10.93 19.44 -7.03
C ASP A 123 10.23 19.39 -5.66
N ASP A 124 10.56 18.37 -4.85
CA ASP A 124 10.06 18.20 -3.49
C ASP A 124 11.19 17.90 -2.49
N ASP A 125 10.88 18.04 -1.20
CA ASP A 125 11.84 17.89 -0.10
C ASP A 125 11.86 16.45 0.48
N PHE A 126 11.51 15.44 -0.32
CA PHE A 126 11.46 14.05 0.15
C PHE A 126 12.82 13.34 0.05
N ASP A 127 13.07 12.45 1.01
CA ASP A 127 14.25 11.58 1.03
C ASP A 127 14.05 10.36 0.11
N LEU A 128 15.15 9.74 -0.29
CA LEU A 128 15.12 8.47 -1.00
C LEU A 128 14.48 7.37 -0.14
N GLN A 129 13.63 6.56 -0.76
CA GLN A 129 12.98 5.41 -0.16
C GLN A 129 14.01 4.42 0.39
N SER A 130 13.79 3.96 1.62
CA SER A 130 14.60 2.89 2.22
C SER A 130 13.78 2.02 3.16
N MET A 131 13.83 0.71 2.96
CA MET A 131 13.07 -0.25 3.79
C MET A 131 13.59 -0.48 5.23
N HIS A 132 14.54 0.33 5.68
CA HIS A 132 15.23 0.14 6.96
C HIS A 132 15.64 1.43 7.68
N ASP A 133 15.07 2.57 7.26
CA ASP A 133 15.34 3.90 7.81
C ASP A 133 14.31 4.34 8.86
N LYS A 134 13.28 3.52 9.09
CA LYS A 134 12.15 3.76 10.01
C LYS A 134 11.25 4.91 9.56
N THR A 135 11.15 5.11 8.26
CA THR A 135 10.26 6.05 7.59
C THR A 135 9.31 5.27 6.68
N LEU A 136 8.08 5.76 6.53
CA LEU A 136 7.10 5.25 5.57
C LEU A 136 6.87 6.29 4.49
N GLU A 137 6.71 5.80 3.28
CA GLU A 137 6.30 6.58 2.12
C GLU A 137 4.78 6.52 1.95
N VAL A 138 4.14 7.67 1.75
CA VAL A 138 2.70 7.74 1.46
C VAL A 138 2.50 8.28 0.05
N VAL A 139 1.80 7.52 -0.78
CA VAL A 139 1.46 7.88 -2.16
C VAL A 139 -0.03 7.72 -2.40
N CYS A 140 -0.57 8.39 -3.42
CA CYS A 140 -1.92 8.13 -3.92
C CYS A 140 -1.95 7.78 -5.41
N ILE A 141 -3.05 7.12 -5.78
CA ILE A 141 -3.35 6.63 -7.12
C ILE A 141 -4.78 7.04 -7.50
N SER A 142 -5.02 7.22 -8.80
CA SER A 142 -6.28 7.78 -9.34
C SER A 142 -7.15 6.71 -9.97
N GLY A 143 -7.32 5.59 -9.26
CA GLY A 143 -8.12 4.44 -9.73
C GLY A 143 -7.31 3.35 -10.43
N THR A 144 -7.98 2.26 -10.78
CA THR A 144 -7.34 1.04 -11.30
C THR A 144 -6.77 1.19 -12.71
N TRP A 145 -7.27 2.15 -13.51
CA TRP A 145 -6.62 2.52 -14.78
C TRP A 145 -5.24 3.16 -14.55
N HIS A 146 -5.12 3.99 -13.52
CA HIS A 146 -3.84 4.57 -13.13
C HIS A 146 -2.86 3.45 -12.72
N LEU A 147 -3.31 2.48 -11.92
CA LEU A 147 -2.52 1.28 -11.57
C LEU A 147 -2.02 0.51 -12.81
N GLY A 148 -2.90 0.28 -13.80
CA GLY A 148 -2.51 -0.38 -15.04
C GLY A 148 -1.40 0.38 -15.79
N LYS A 149 -1.50 1.71 -15.88
CA LYS A 149 -0.46 2.55 -16.50
C LYS A 149 0.86 2.54 -15.72
N LEU A 150 0.81 2.50 -14.38
CA LEU A 150 2.00 2.38 -13.53
C LEU A 150 2.77 1.09 -13.84
N GLN A 151 2.06 -0.02 -14.02
CA GLN A 151 2.67 -1.32 -14.31
C GLN A 151 3.42 -1.37 -15.64
N VAL A 152 3.01 -0.55 -16.62
CA VAL A 152 3.65 -0.45 -17.94
C VAL A 152 4.57 0.77 -18.08
N GLY A 153 4.79 1.53 -17.00
CA GLY A 153 5.67 2.70 -17.00
C GLY A 153 5.12 3.92 -17.75
N LEU A 154 3.79 4.03 -17.91
CA LEU A 154 3.11 5.14 -18.60
C LEU A 154 2.53 6.20 -17.64
N SER A 155 2.74 6.04 -16.34
CA SER A 155 2.25 6.98 -15.31
C SER A 155 3.13 6.87 -14.06
N GLN A 156 2.93 7.79 -13.11
CA GLN A 156 3.67 7.88 -11.86
C GLN A 156 2.69 8.08 -10.70
N ALA A 157 2.97 7.44 -9.56
CA ALA A 157 2.17 7.66 -8.37
C ALA A 157 2.45 9.07 -7.85
N GLN A 158 1.45 9.70 -7.23
CA GLN A 158 1.67 11.01 -6.63
C GLN A 158 2.15 10.82 -5.20
N ARG A 159 3.33 11.36 -4.88
CA ARG A 159 3.88 11.38 -3.52
C ARG A 159 3.13 12.39 -2.67
N LEU A 160 2.74 11.97 -1.47
CA LEU A 160 1.97 12.79 -0.54
C LEU A 160 2.79 13.19 0.69
N ALA A 161 3.52 12.24 1.28
CA ALA A 161 4.28 12.47 2.50
C ALA A 161 5.31 11.37 2.76
N GLN A 162 6.27 11.68 3.63
CA GLN A 162 7.13 10.73 4.33
C GLN A 162 7.03 10.97 5.83
N GLY A 163 7.04 9.91 6.64
CA GLY A 163 7.02 10.06 8.10
C GLY A 163 7.09 8.76 8.88
N LYS A 164 7.12 8.90 10.21
CA LYS A 164 7.34 7.78 11.16
C LYS A 164 6.05 7.26 11.79
N VAL A 165 5.03 8.11 11.82
CA VAL A 165 3.70 7.79 12.33
C VAL A 165 2.69 8.20 11.29
N VAL A 166 1.97 7.23 10.74
CA VAL A 166 0.93 7.45 9.73
C VAL A 166 -0.42 7.07 10.32
N ARG A 167 -1.41 7.96 10.23
CA ARG A 167 -2.79 7.72 10.65
C ARG A 167 -3.74 7.90 9.49
N LEU A 168 -4.56 6.88 9.25
CA LEU A 168 -5.66 6.92 8.29
C LEU A 168 -6.97 6.88 9.09
N HIS A 169 -7.73 7.96 9.02
CA HIS A 169 -9.07 8.04 9.60
C HIS A 169 -10.09 7.68 8.53
N ILE A 170 -10.86 6.62 8.79
CA ILE A 170 -11.86 6.09 7.87
C ILE A 170 -13.24 6.43 8.42
N HIS A 171 -14.05 7.14 7.62
CA HIS A 171 -15.34 7.69 8.04
C HIS A 171 -16.55 6.84 7.64
N SER A 172 -16.37 5.93 6.69
CA SER A 172 -17.38 4.95 6.23
C SER A 172 -16.71 3.60 5.94
N PRO A 173 -17.46 2.48 5.84
CA PRO A 173 -16.88 1.19 5.50
C PRO A 173 -16.08 1.26 4.19
N PHE A 174 -14.80 0.91 4.24
CA PHE A 174 -13.89 1.09 3.10
C PHE A 174 -12.92 -0.11 2.93
N PRO A 175 -12.55 -0.49 1.70
CA PRO A 175 -11.61 -1.58 1.48
C PRO A 175 -10.20 -1.21 1.94
N VAL A 176 -9.60 -2.11 2.73
CA VAL A 176 -8.24 -2.00 3.25
C VAL A 176 -7.52 -3.33 3.05
N GLN A 177 -6.21 -3.29 2.79
CA GLN A 177 -5.37 -4.48 2.77
C GLN A 177 -4.03 -4.21 3.45
N ILE A 178 -3.44 -5.24 4.05
CA ILE A 178 -2.06 -5.22 4.57
C ILE A 178 -1.34 -6.43 4.00
N ASP A 179 -0.20 -6.21 3.35
CA ASP A 179 0.66 -7.26 2.80
C ASP A 179 -0.10 -8.34 1.98
N GLY A 180 -1.18 -7.95 1.31
CA GLY A 180 -2.03 -8.83 0.49
C GLY A 180 -3.22 -9.48 1.20
N GLU A 181 -3.47 -9.18 2.48
CA GLU A 181 -4.62 -9.65 3.26
C GLU A 181 -5.70 -8.55 3.34
N PRO A 182 -6.78 -8.63 2.53
CA PRO A 182 -7.80 -7.60 2.43
C PRO A 182 -8.95 -7.78 3.44
N TRP A 183 -9.63 -6.69 3.79
CA TRP A 183 -10.90 -6.67 4.52
C TRP A 183 -11.66 -5.35 4.28
N ILE A 184 -12.93 -5.30 4.69
CA ILE A 184 -13.69 -4.04 4.75
C ILE A 184 -13.55 -3.45 6.16
N GLN A 185 -12.84 -2.32 6.26
CA GLN A 185 -12.62 -1.63 7.51
C GLN A 185 -13.86 -0.80 7.87
N GLN A 186 -14.42 -1.01 9.06
CA GLN A 186 -15.47 -0.16 9.62
C GLN A 186 -14.90 1.22 10.02
N PRO A 187 -15.76 2.26 10.16
CA PRO A 187 -15.30 3.59 10.57
C PRO A 187 -14.40 3.57 11.80
N GLY A 188 -13.27 4.27 11.73
CA GLY A 188 -12.19 4.06 12.69
C GLY A 188 -10.89 4.75 12.31
N CYS A 189 -9.82 4.34 12.99
CA CYS A 189 -8.48 4.85 12.77
C CYS A 189 -7.49 3.68 12.63
N LEU A 190 -6.68 3.74 11.58
CA LEU A 190 -5.51 2.88 11.38
C LEU A 190 -4.28 3.70 11.72
N GLU A 191 -3.57 3.34 12.80
CA GLU A 191 -2.32 4.00 13.20
C GLU A 191 -1.14 3.06 12.94
N ILE A 192 -0.20 3.50 12.11
CA ILE A 192 0.98 2.75 11.70
C ILE A 192 2.20 3.36 12.38
N THR A 193 2.93 2.52 13.12
CA THR A 193 4.12 2.93 13.89
C THR A 193 5.21 1.87 13.80
N HIS A 194 6.48 2.31 13.87
CA HIS A 194 7.61 1.39 13.81
C HIS A 194 7.61 0.46 15.02
N HIS A 195 7.64 -0.86 14.77
CA HIS A 195 7.64 -1.90 15.80
C HIS A 195 9.02 -2.52 16.02
N GLY A 196 9.81 -2.70 14.97
CA GLY A 196 11.13 -3.33 15.05
C GLY A 196 11.76 -3.55 13.68
N GLN A 197 12.88 -4.27 13.64
CA GLN A 197 13.56 -4.61 12.38
C GLN A 197 13.84 -6.11 12.32
N MET A 198 13.85 -6.66 11.11
CA MET A 198 14.18 -8.06 10.81
C MET A 198 15.42 -8.16 9.94
N PHE A 199 16.22 -9.21 10.16
CA PHE A 199 17.32 -9.56 9.27
C PHE A 199 16.75 -10.34 8.07
N MET A 200 17.05 -9.87 6.87
CA MET A 200 16.66 -10.51 5.62
C MET A 200 17.88 -11.05 4.91
N LEU A 201 17.77 -12.26 4.36
CA LEU A 201 18.75 -12.77 3.41
C LEU A 201 18.62 -11.99 2.11
N ARG A 202 19.72 -11.43 1.64
CA ARG A 202 19.81 -10.81 0.31
C ARG A 202 20.71 -11.66 -0.57
N ARG A 203 20.45 -11.63 -1.88
CA ARG A 203 21.40 -12.18 -2.86
C ARG A 203 22.74 -11.45 -2.65
N ALA A 204 23.85 -12.20 -2.62
CA ALA A 204 25.16 -11.59 -2.70
C ALA A 204 25.22 -10.79 -4.01
N SER A 205 25.52 -9.49 -3.93
CA SER A 205 25.77 -8.69 -5.13
C SER A 205 26.89 -9.36 -5.93
N ASP A 206 26.67 -9.63 -7.20
CA ASP A 206 27.76 -9.97 -8.11
C ASP A 206 28.69 -8.74 -8.12
N GLU A 207 29.86 -8.82 -7.48
CA GLU A 207 30.88 -7.77 -7.59
C GLU A 207 31.17 -7.56 -9.10
N PRO A 208 31.29 -6.32 -9.59
CA PRO A 208 31.79 -6.10 -10.93
C PRO A 208 33.15 -6.78 -11.04
N LEU A 209 33.26 -7.73 -11.97
CA LEU A 209 34.50 -8.43 -12.31
C LEU A 209 35.48 -7.43 -12.95
N GLY A 210 36.08 -6.57 -12.14
CA GLY A 210 36.70 -5.35 -12.64
C GLY A 210 37.69 -4.70 -11.68
N MET A 211 38.44 -5.48 -10.90
CA MET A 211 39.76 -5.09 -10.39
C MET A 211 40.49 -6.31 -9.78
N ARG A 212 41.01 -7.20 -10.64
CA ARG A 212 42.11 -8.09 -10.25
C ARG A 212 43.42 -7.46 -10.73
N LEU A 213 44.05 -6.76 -9.79
CA LEU A 213 45.49 -6.63 -9.55
C LEU A 213 46.42 -6.84 -10.77
N GLN A 214 47.04 -5.74 -11.20
CA GLN A 214 48.39 -5.80 -11.74
C GLN A 214 49.35 -6.06 -10.57
N SER A 215 50.12 -7.14 -10.66
CA SER A 215 51.38 -7.36 -9.95
C SER A 215 52.35 -8.02 -10.92
#